data_AF-A0A7Z0TI48-F1
#
_entry.id   AF-A0A7Z0TI48-F1
#
_cell.length_a   1.000
_cell.length_b   1.000
_cell.length_c   1.000
_cell.angle_alpha   90.00
_cell.angle_beta   90.00
_cell.angle_gamma   90.00
#
_symmetry.space_group_name_H-M   'P 1'
#
loop_
_entity.id
_entity.type
_entity.pdbx_description
1 polymer ?
#
loop_
_entity_poly.entity_id
_entity_poly.type
_entity_poly.pdbx_seq_one_letter_code
_entity_poly.pdbx_strand_id
1 'polypeptide(L)'
;MDDPTSSVIDDMRAEADELDALVAELDDERWAAPTPAPGWGVAHQIAHLAWTDRAALAAIRDREAFDAEVRQALADPDGYMDAQAALGARKPPAELLARERRHSVTPRT
;
A
#
# COMPACT_ATOMS: atom_id res chain seq x y z
N MET A 1 -3.50 -22.93 22.02
CA MET A 1 -2.25 -22.66 21.30
C MET A 1 -2.69 -21.92 20.06
N ASP A 2 -2.41 -20.62 20.02
CA ASP A 2 -2.85 -19.77 18.91
C ASP A 2 -2.20 -20.26 17.62
N ASP A 3 -2.99 -20.33 16.55
CA ASP A 3 -2.50 -20.65 15.22
C ASP A 3 -1.49 -19.57 14.80
N PRO A 4 -0.23 -19.92 14.49
CA PRO A 4 0.77 -18.95 14.04
C PRO A 4 0.27 -18.05 12.91
N THR A 5 -0.62 -18.56 12.06
CA THR A 5 -1.23 -17.81 10.96
C THR A 5 -2.16 -16.71 11.48
N SER A 6 -2.95 -16.97 12.52
CA SER A 6 -3.85 -15.98 13.12
C SER A 6 -3.06 -14.82 13.74
N SER A 7 -1.98 -15.14 14.47
CA SER A 7 -1.11 -14.13 15.09
C SER A 7 -0.53 -13.16 14.05
N VAL A 8 -0.02 -13.68 12.93
CA VAL A 8 0.55 -12.84 11.87
C VAL A 8 -0.48 -11.92 11.23
N ILE A 9 -1.72 -12.39 11.04
CA ILE A 9 -2.79 -11.57 10.47
C ILE A 9 -3.24 -10.47 11.45
N ASP A 10 -3.29 -10.78 12.74
CA ASP A 10 -3.62 -9.80 13.78
C ASP A 10 -2.51 -8.73 13.89
N ASP A 11 -1.23 -9.13 13.85
CA ASP A 11 -0.09 -8.22 13.85
C ASP A 11 -0.11 -7.30 12.60
N MET A 12 -0.33 -7.86 11.41
CA MET A 12 -0.45 -7.06 10.18
C MET A 12 -1.59 -6.03 10.25
N ARG A 13 -2.70 -6.36 10.93
CA ARG A 13 -3.81 -5.41 11.12
C ARG A 13 -3.41 -4.29 12.09
N ALA A 14 -2.77 -4.63 13.19
CA ALA A 14 -2.28 -3.65 14.16
C ALA A 14 -1.29 -2.68 13.52
N GLU A 15 -0.34 -3.19 12.74
CA GLU A 15 0.63 -2.36 11.99
C GLU A 15 -0.06 -1.44 10.97
N ALA A 16 -1.10 -1.92 10.28
CA ALA A 16 -1.87 -1.09 9.33
C ALA A 16 -2.65 0.03 10.05
N ASP A 17 -3.23 -0.25 11.22
CA ASP A 17 -3.96 0.74 12.02
C ASP A 17 -2.99 1.81 12.60
N GLU A 18 -1.81 1.40 13.05
CA GLU A 18 -0.75 2.31 13.49
C GLU A 18 -0.26 3.21 12.35
N LEU A 19 -0.08 2.65 11.16
CA LEU A 19 0.29 3.41 9.97
C LEU A 19 -0.79 4.43 9.58
N ASP A 20 -2.07 4.02 9.53
CA ASP A 20 -3.18 4.93 9.21
C ASP A 20 -3.24 6.10 10.20
N ALA A 21 -3.11 5.82 11.49
CA ALA A 21 -3.07 6.85 12.52
C ALA A 21 -1.91 7.83 12.31
N LEU A 22 -0.71 7.32 12.00
CA LEU A 22 0.48 8.14 11.75
C LEU A 22 0.29 9.08 10.55
N VAL A 23 -0.24 8.58 9.44
CA VAL A 23 -0.35 9.36 8.20
C VAL A 23 -1.61 10.23 8.14
N ALA A 24 -2.63 9.94 8.94
CA ALA A 24 -3.84 10.75 9.04
C ALA A 24 -3.62 12.14 9.65
N GLU A 25 -2.56 12.32 10.45
CA GLU A 25 -2.21 13.60 11.08
C GLU A 25 -1.30 14.50 10.23
N LEU A 26 -0.86 14.01 9.06
CA LEU A 26 0.07 14.74 8.19
C LEU A 26 -0.68 15.75 7.30
N ASP A 27 -0.10 16.94 7.17
CA ASP A 27 -0.46 17.93 6.16
C ASP A 27 0.16 17.61 4.79
N ASP A 28 -0.28 18.32 3.75
CA ASP A 28 0.17 18.10 2.36
C ASP A 28 1.71 18.24 2.21
N GLU A 29 2.34 19.13 2.98
CA GLU A 29 3.78 19.34 2.97
C GLU A 29 4.53 18.13 3.52
N ARG A 30 4.03 17.53 4.61
CA ARG A 30 4.58 16.30 5.20
C ARG A 30 4.29 15.07 4.35
N TRP A 31 3.18 15.03 3.62
CA TRP A 31 2.94 14.00 2.61
C TRP A 31 3.96 14.02 1.47
N ALA A 32 4.55 15.19 1.20
CA ALA A 32 5.65 15.35 0.25
C ALA A 32 7.05 15.18 0.87
N ALA A 33 7.17 15.02 2.19
CA ALA A 33 8.47 14.94 2.86
C ALA A 33 9.28 13.73 2.35
N PRO A 34 10.59 13.92 2.09
CA PRO A 34 11.44 12.88 1.52
C PRO A 34 11.61 11.71 2.47
N THR A 35 11.76 10.51 1.90
CA THR A 35 12.05 9.27 2.62
C THR A 35 13.44 8.75 2.28
N PRO A 36 13.98 7.74 2.99
CA PRO A 36 15.25 7.13 2.62
C PRO A 36 15.28 6.51 1.21
N ALA A 37 14.12 6.20 0.63
CA ALA A 37 14.02 5.80 -0.77
C ALA A 37 14.21 7.04 -1.67
N PRO A 38 15.29 7.09 -2.50
CA PRO A 38 15.59 8.28 -3.29
C PRO A 38 14.44 8.67 -4.24
N GLY A 39 14.08 9.95 -4.25
CA GLY A 39 12.99 10.47 -5.07
C GLY A 39 11.58 10.21 -4.53
N TRP A 40 11.43 9.42 -3.45
CA TRP A 40 10.13 9.09 -2.87
C TRP A 40 9.84 9.95 -1.63
N GLY A 41 8.69 10.63 -1.67
CA GLY A 41 8.07 11.21 -0.48
C GLY A 41 7.13 10.22 0.23
N VAL A 42 6.56 10.60 1.37
CA VAL A 42 5.58 9.78 2.12
C VAL A 42 4.44 9.29 1.23
N ALA A 43 3.91 10.15 0.35
CA ALA A 43 2.85 9.78 -0.61
C ALA A 43 3.26 8.63 -1.54
N HIS A 44 4.54 8.53 -1.93
CA HIS A 44 5.04 7.43 -2.77
C HIS A 44 5.07 6.11 -1.99
N GLN A 45 5.45 6.16 -0.71
CA GLN A 45 5.45 4.97 0.14
C GLN A 45 4.05 4.40 0.34
N ILE A 46 3.09 5.27 0.69
CA ILE A 46 1.69 4.84 0.86
C ILE A 46 1.09 4.37 -0.46
N ALA A 47 1.39 5.05 -1.57
CA ALA A 47 0.99 4.60 -2.91
C ALA A 47 1.57 3.23 -3.27
N HIS A 48 2.81 2.95 -2.89
CA HIS A 48 3.47 1.68 -3.14
C HIS A 48 2.84 0.54 -2.32
N LEU A 49 2.61 0.72 -1.02
CA LEU A 49 1.85 -0.23 -0.19
C LEU A 49 0.47 -0.48 -0.80
N ALA A 50 -0.19 0.61 -1.20
CA ALA A 50 -1.51 0.55 -1.79
C ALA A 50 -1.57 -0.26 -3.09
N TRP A 51 -0.52 -0.17 -3.90
CA TRP A 51 -0.36 -0.94 -5.12
C TRP A 51 -0.07 -2.42 -4.80
N THR A 52 0.82 -2.71 -3.86
CA THR A 52 1.20 -4.08 -3.48
C THR A 52 0.01 -4.89 -2.98
N ASP A 53 -0.87 -4.35 -2.11
CA ASP A 53 -2.03 -5.17 -1.69
C ASP A 53 -3.02 -5.42 -2.84
N ARG A 54 -3.13 -4.50 -3.81
CA ARG A 54 -3.97 -4.75 -4.99
C ARG A 54 -3.40 -5.88 -5.83
N ALA A 55 -2.07 -5.90 -6.02
CA ALA A 55 -1.40 -6.98 -6.74
C ALA A 55 -1.57 -8.32 -6.00
N ALA A 56 -1.45 -8.33 -4.67
CA ALA A 56 -1.68 -9.53 -3.85
C ALA A 56 -3.14 -10.01 -3.94
N LEU A 57 -4.12 -9.10 -3.86
CA LEU A 57 -5.53 -9.43 -4.03
C LEU A 57 -5.84 -9.97 -5.43
N ALA A 58 -5.23 -9.39 -6.48
CA ALA A 58 -5.34 -9.90 -7.84
C ALA A 58 -4.77 -11.32 -7.93
N ALA A 59 -3.57 -11.58 -7.38
CA ALA A 59 -2.97 -12.91 -7.37
C ALA A 59 -3.89 -13.98 -6.76
N ILE A 60 -4.67 -13.62 -5.74
CA ILE A 60 -5.61 -14.51 -5.05
C ILE A 60 -6.93 -14.67 -5.83
N ARG A 61 -7.48 -13.57 -6.37
CA ARG A 61 -8.88 -13.50 -6.82
C ARG A 61 -9.05 -13.46 -8.34
N ASP A 62 -8.04 -13.01 -9.06
CA ASP A 62 -8.09 -12.71 -10.49
C ASP A 62 -6.72 -12.93 -11.15
N ARG A 63 -6.51 -14.16 -11.62
CA ARG A 63 -5.27 -14.55 -12.28
C ARG A 63 -4.98 -13.73 -13.54
N GLU A 64 -5.99 -13.35 -14.31
CA GLU A 64 -5.78 -12.60 -15.56
C GLU A 64 -5.26 -11.20 -15.26
N ALA A 65 -5.88 -10.52 -14.27
CA ALA A 65 -5.40 -9.23 -13.79
C ALA A 65 -3.96 -9.32 -13.25
N PHE A 66 -3.65 -10.37 -12.48
CA PHE A 66 -2.30 -10.57 -11.97
C PHE A 66 -1.27 -10.85 -13.07
N ASP A 67 -1.59 -11.72 -14.04
CA ASP A 67 -0.71 -12.02 -15.17
C ASP A 67 -0.45 -10.76 -16.03
N ALA A 68 -1.43 -9.85 -16.12
CA ALA A 68 -1.25 -8.56 -16.77
C ALA A 68 -0.27 -7.66 -16.00
N GLU A 69 -0.40 -7.58 -14.68
CA GLU A 69 0.49 -6.83 -13.81
C GLU A 69 1.94 -7.34 -13.92
N VAL A 70 2.12 -8.66 -13.81
CA VAL A 70 3.44 -9.31 -13.93
C VAL A 70 4.08 -9.01 -15.28
N ARG A 71 3.31 -9.04 -16.37
CA ARG A 71 3.83 -8.72 -17.71
C ARG A 71 4.33 -7.29 -17.82
N GLN A 72 3.64 -6.33 -17.19
CA GLN A 72 4.08 -4.94 -17.16
C GLN A 72 5.35 -4.79 -16.31
N ALA A 73 5.39 -5.43 -15.13
CA ALA A 73 6.56 -5.43 -14.26
C ALA A 73 7.80 -6.05 -14.93
N LEU A 74 7.63 -7.14 -15.68
CA LEU A 74 8.73 -7.78 -16.42
C LEU A 74 9.24 -6.96 -17.60
N ALA A 75 8.42 -6.07 -18.16
CA ALA A 75 8.83 -5.19 -19.26
C ALA A 75 9.74 -4.06 -18.79
N ASP A 76 9.65 -3.66 -17.51
CA ASP A 76 10.50 -2.66 -16.87
C ASP A 76 10.76 -3.00 -15.38
N PRO A 77 11.61 -4.01 -15.09
CA PRO A 77 11.78 -4.50 -13.72
C PRO A 77 12.34 -3.45 -12.75
N ASP A 78 13.15 -2.52 -13.27
CA ASP A 78 13.82 -1.50 -12.48
C ASP A 78 12.94 -0.25 -12.28
N GLY A 79 12.10 0.12 -13.26
CA GLY A 79 11.30 1.35 -13.23
C GLY A 79 9.81 1.15 -12.91
N TYR A 80 9.28 -0.06 -12.99
CA TYR A 80 7.83 -0.27 -12.84
C TYR A 80 7.31 0.10 -11.45
N MET A 81 8.04 -0.29 -10.39
CA MET A 81 7.63 0.05 -9.02
C MET A 81 7.66 1.55 -8.76
N ASP A 82 8.70 2.24 -9.24
CA ASP A 82 8.78 3.72 -9.17
C ASP A 82 7.62 4.37 -9.92
N ALA A 83 7.29 3.87 -11.10
CA ALA A 83 6.18 4.37 -11.90
C ALA A 83 4.83 4.20 -11.18
N GLN A 84 4.57 3.02 -10.58
CA GLN A 84 3.33 2.77 -9.84
C GLN A 84 3.22 3.65 -8.58
N ALA A 85 4.31 3.78 -7.83
CA ALA A 85 4.38 4.66 -6.66
C ALA A 85 4.12 6.13 -7.06
N ALA A 86 4.77 6.62 -8.14
CA ALA A 86 4.58 7.97 -8.64
C ALA A 86 3.16 8.22 -9.19
N LEU A 87 2.55 7.23 -9.85
CA LEU A 87 1.16 7.33 -10.31
C LEU A 87 0.20 7.44 -9.13
N GLY A 88 0.39 6.63 -8.09
CA GLY A 88 -0.46 6.69 -6.89
C GLY A 88 -0.23 7.96 -6.07
N ALA A 89 1.01 8.42 -5.94
CA ALA A 89 1.37 9.63 -5.18
C ALA A 89 0.76 10.93 -5.74
N ARG A 90 0.25 10.92 -6.97
CA ARG A 90 -0.49 12.05 -7.57
C ARG A 90 -1.91 12.21 -7.00
N LYS A 91 -2.42 11.20 -6.29
CA LYS A 91 -3.75 11.26 -5.67
C LYS A 91 -3.70 12.12 -4.40
N PRO A 92 -4.81 12.79 -4.03
CA PRO A 92 -4.90 13.45 -2.74
C PRO A 92 -4.63 12.48 -1.59
N PRO A 93 -3.93 12.90 -0.51
CA PRO A 93 -3.71 12.10 0.69
C PRO A 93 -4.97 11.42 1.24
N ALA A 94 -6.09 12.13 1.24
CA ALA A 94 -7.37 11.60 1.70
C ALA A 94 -7.86 10.39 0.88
N GLU A 95 -7.57 10.34 -0.42
CA GLU A 95 -7.91 9.19 -1.28
C GLU A 95 -7.00 7.99 -1.01
N LEU A 96 -5.71 8.24 -0.73
CA LEU A 96 -4.77 7.19 -0.33
C LEU A 96 -5.19 6.59 1.02
N LEU A 97 -5.51 7.42 2.02
CA LEU A 97 -6.00 7.00 3.33
C LEU A 97 -7.33 6.24 3.28
N ALA A 98 -8.31 6.73 2.51
CA ALA A 98 -9.60 6.06 2.38
C ALA A 98 -9.46 4.64 1.80
N ARG A 99 -8.47 4.43 0.94
CA ARG A 99 -8.13 3.11 0.38
C ARG A 99 -7.49 2.19 1.43
N GLU A 100 -6.58 2.69 2.26
CA GLU A 100 -5.98 1.91 3.36
C GLU A 100 -7.06 1.42 4.33
N ARG A 101 -7.96 2.32 4.73
CA ARG A 101 -9.09 2.01 5.62
C ARG A 101 -10.05 0.95 5.10
N ARG A 102 -10.20 0.84 3.78
CA ARG A 102 -11.00 -0.23 3.16
C ARG A 102 -10.36 -1.61 3.35
N HIS A 103 -9.04 -1.69 3.48
CA HIS A 103 -8.32 -2.93 3.70
C HIS A 103 -8.14 -3.24 5.20
N SER A 104 -8.25 -2.25 6.10
CA SER A 104 -8.03 -2.41 7.54
C SER A 104 -9.27 -2.57 8.45
N VAL A 105 -10.52 -2.30 8.01
CA VAL A 105 -11.71 -2.31 8.92
C VAL A 105 -12.50 -3.64 8.83
N THR A 106 -12.86 -4.38 9.90
CA THR A 106 -13.38 -3.99 11.23
C THR A 106 -12.96 -4.98 12.35
N PRO A 107 -12.80 -4.55 13.62
CA PRO A 107 -12.78 -5.42 14.79
C PRO A 107 -14.09 -6.22 14.90
N ARG A 108 -14.01 -7.53 15.12
CA ARG A 108 -15.18 -8.32 15.53
C ARG A 108 -15.58 -7.84 16.93
N THR A 109 -16.75 -7.20 17.02
CA THR A 109 -17.50 -7.13 18.28
C THR A 109 -18.07 -8.49 18.61
#